data_AF-A0A349D501-F1
#
_entry.id   AF-A0A349D501-F1
#
_cell.length_a   1.000
_cell.length_b   1.000
_cell.length_c   1.000
_cell.angle_alpha   90.00
_cell.angle_beta   90.00
_cell.angle_gamma   90.00
#
_symmetry.space_group_name_H-M   'P 1'
#
loop_
_entity.id
_entity.type
_entity.pdbx_description
1 polymer ?
#
loop_
_entity_poly.entity_id
_entity_poly.type
_entity_poly.pdbx_seq_one_letter_code
_entity_poly.pdbx_strand_id
1 'polypeptide(L)'
;GVYDQFPETAQDSIILRQESVRRSWIQVAGLANLGWEYRTEESGYFYLGGSFHRPFNPMYISSMRYSDPAFYAQTNSLLNSSYLTLDFRYFFHEDPVKKQKKVKKPNKVKEYKKMIKDREKAKKSSE
;
A
#
# COMPACT_ATOMS: atom_id res chain seq x y z
N GLY A 1 16.13 30.75 -41.62
CA GLY A 1 15.00 29.99 -42.15
C GLY A 1 13.75 30.70 -41.71
N VAL A 2 13.00 31.23 -42.66
CA VAL A 2 11.80 32.03 -42.45
C VAL A 2 10.72 31.12 -41.86
N TYR A 3 10.25 31.41 -40.64
CA TYR A 3 9.05 30.77 -40.12
C TYR A 3 7.86 31.47 -40.78
N ASP A 4 7.15 30.73 -41.62
CA ASP A 4 5.90 31.13 -42.25
C ASP A 4 4.95 31.72 -41.21
N GLN A 5 4.66 33.01 -41.40
CA GLN A 5 3.49 33.66 -40.84
C GLN A 5 2.27 33.05 -41.55
N PHE A 6 1.55 32.19 -40.85
CA PHE A 6 0.23 31.77 -41.30
C PHE A 6 -0.67 33.01 -41.39
N PRO A 7 -1.31 33.26 -42.55
CA PRO A 7 -2.07 34.47 -42.76
C PRO A 7 -3.41 34.37 -42.02
N GLU A 8 -3.65 35.40 -41.21
CA GLU A 8 -4.94 36.08 -41.04
C GLU A 8 -6.19 35.30 -41.50
N THR A 9 -6.72 34.47 -40.60
CA THR A 9 -8.14 34.10 -40.62
C THR A 9 -8.74 34.33 -39.24
N ALA A 10 -9.56 35.38 -39.14
CA ALA A 10 -10.57 35.60 -38.10
C ALA A 10 -10.05 35.74 -36.66
N GLN A 11 -9.58 36.96 -36.39
CA GLN A 11 -9.34 37.59 -35.09
C GLN A 11 -10.67 37.73 -34.29
N ASP A 12 -11.31 36.62 -33.91
CA ASP A 12 -12.53 36.65 -33.06
C ASP A 12 -12.74 35.34 -32.28
N SER A 13 -11.65 34.63 -31.96
CA SER A 13 -11.72 33.36 -31.23
C SER A 13 -11.31 33.53 -29.78
N ILE A 14 -12.23 33.18 -28.89
CA ILE A 14 -11.95 33.01 -27.46
C ILE A 14 -11.07 31.76 -27.31
N ILE A 15 -9.85 31.94 -26.82
CA ILE A 15 -8.91 30.86 -26.56
C ILE A 15 -8.83 30.62 -25.07
N LEU A 16 -9.25 29.43 -24.65
CA LEU A 16 -9.00 28.91 -23.31
C LEU A 16 -7.89 27.86 -23.40
N ARG A 17 -6.76 28.13 -22.76
CA ARG A 17 -5.62 27.22 -22.68
C ARG A 17 -5.33 26.90 -21.23
N GLN A 18 -5.30 25.61 -20.91
CA GLN A 18 -4.81 25.12 -19.62
C GLN A 18 -3.55 24.28 -19.85
N GLU A 19 -2.49 24.60 -19.12
CA GLU A 19 -1.22 23.89 -19.15
C GLU A 19 -0.74 23.61 -17.73
N SER A 20 -0.14 22.45 -17.48
CA SER A 20 0.37 22.07 -16.17
C SER A 20 1.77 21.54 -16.29
N VAL A 21 2.69 22.13 -15.53
CA VAL A 21 4.11 21.73 -15.49
C VAL A 21 4.43 21.08 -14.16
N ARG A 22 5.12 19.94 -14.20
CA ARG A 22 5.54 19.24 -13.00
C ARG A 22 6.62 20.04 -12.28
N ARG A 23 6.40 20.32 -10.99
CA ARG A 23 7.30 21.11 -10.16
C ARG A 23 8.43 20.31 -9.53
N SER A 24 8.21 19.03 -9.22
CA SER A 24 9.24 18.15 -8.65
C SER A 24 9.05 16.71 -9.08
N TRP A 25 10.15 15.99 -9.24
CA TRP A 25 10.16 14.56 -9.54
C TRP A 25 10.07 13.68 -8.28
N ILE A 26 10.59 14.17 -7.16
CA ILE A 26 10.59 13.49 -5.87
C ILE A 26 9.94 14.42 -4.85
N GLN A 27 8.98 13.88 -4.07
CA GLN A 27 8.31 14.63 -3.01
C GLN A 27 8.03 13.74 -1.81
N VAL A 28 8.04 14.35 -0.63
CA VAL A 28 7.61 13.72 0.62
C VAL A 28 6.12 13.98 0.80
N ALA A 29 5.41 12.98 1.30
CA ALA A 29 3.98 13.02 1.53
C ALA A 29 3.61 12.33 2.85
N GLY A 30 2.52 12.79 3.46
CA GLY A 30 1.85 12.07 4.52
C GLY A 30 0.99 10.95 3.94
N LEU A 31 1.06 9.77 4.57
CA LEU A 31 0.19 8.64 4.24
C LEU A 31 -0.52 8.18 5.51
N ALA A 32 -1.85 8.26 5.51
CA ALA A 32 -2.69 7.73 6.57
C ALA A 32 -3.45 6.53 6.03
N ASN A 33 -3.49 5.43 6.78
CA ASN A 33 -4.21 4.21 6.41
C ASN A 33 -5.10 3.81 7.57
N LEU A 34 -6.34 3.44 7.28
CA LEU A 34 -7.28 2.90 8.27
C LEU A 34 -8.01 1.71 7.67
N GLY A 35 -8.15 0.64 8.43
CA GLY A 35 -8.82 -0.56 7.97
C GLY A 35 -9.40 -1.39 9.10
N TRP A 36 -10.42 -2.17 8.75
CA TRP A 36 -11.08 -3.14 9.60
C TRP A 36 -11.01 -4.52 8.95
N GLU A 37 -10.67 -5.52 9.77
CA GLU A 37 -10.64 -6.92 9.36
C GLU A 37 -11.76 -7.69 10.05
N TYR A 38 -12.57 -8.38 9.24
CA TYR A 38 -13.53 -9.37 9.73
C TYR A 38 -13.04 -10.76 9.36
N ARG A 39 -12.73 -11.57 10.38
CA ARG A 39 -12.14 -12.90 10.19
C ARG A 39 -13.15 -14.00 10.49
N THR A 40 -13.30 -14.92 9.56
CA THR A 40 -14.14 -16.11 9.70
C THR A 40 -13.25 -17.35 9.73
N GLU A 41 -13.52 -18.30 10.62
CA GLU A 41 -12.69 -19.51 10.73
C GLU A 41 -12.76 -20.39 9.47
N GLU A 42 -13.89 -20.41 8.78
CA GLU A 42 -14.16 -21.34 7.67
C GLU A 42 -14.09 -20.69 6.28
N SER A 43 -14.24 -19.36 6.20
CA SER A 43 -14.46 -18.65 4.92
C SER A 43 -13.43 -17.58 4.63
N GLY A 44 -12.32 -17.55 5.37
CA GLY A 44 -11.23 -16.60 5.13
C GLY A 44 -11.48 -15.23 5.76
N TYR A 45 -10.89 -14.18 5.18
CA TYR A 45 -10.85 -12.85 5.78
C TYR A 45 -11.37 -11.77 4.83
N PHE A 46 -12.24 -10.91 5.34
CA PHE A 46 -12.67 -9.70 4.66
C PHE A 46 -11.93 -8.51 5.26
N TYR A 47 -11.36 -7.67 4.41
CA TYR A 47 -10.73 -6.41 4.79
C TYR A 47 -11.43 -5.27 4.08
N LEU A 48 -11.83 -4.28 4.87
CA LEU A 48 -12.34 -3.00 4.40
C LEU A 48 -11.46 -1.90 4.95
N GLY A 49 -10.87 -1.08 4.09
CA GLY A 49 -10.09 0.05 4.55
C GLY A 49 -10.09 1.20 3.55
N GLY A 50 -9.26 2.18 3.86
CA GLY A 50 -8.99 3.30 2.98
C GLY A 50 -7.68 3.96 3.35
N SER A 51 -7.12 4.66 2.37
CA SER A 51 -5.83 5.33 2.52
C SER A 51 -5.94 6.76 2.03
N PHE A 52 -5.37 7.70 2.77
CA PHE A 52 -5.28 9.10 2.38
C PHE A 52 -3.83 9.47 2.14
N HIS A 53 -3.53 9.95 0.93
CA HIS A 53 -2.21 10.40 0.53
C HIS A 53 -2.21 11.92 0.33
N ARG A 54 -1.31 12.61 1.03
CA ARG A 54 -1.19 14.07 1.00
C ARG A 54 0.26 14.51 0.79
N PRO A 55 0.64 14.93 -0.43
CA PRO A 55 1.91 15.60 -0.68
C PRO A 55 2.05 16.87 0.17
N PHE A 56 3.22 17.07 0.79
CA PHE A 56 3.50 18.28 1.57
C PHE A 56 3.75 19.52 0.69
N ASN A 57 4.06 19.30 -0.59
CA ASN A 57 4.31 20.35 -1.56
C ASN A 57 3.43 20.13 -2.82
N PRO A 58 3.05 21.20 -3.54
CA PRO A 58 2.36 21.08 -4.82
C PRO A 58 3.18 20.29 -5.84
N MET A 59 2.54 19.34 -6.52
CA MET A 59 3.18 18.51 -7.55
C MET A 59 3.28 19.23 -8.89
N TYR A 60 2.28 20.06 -9.21
CA TYR A 60 2.20 20.79 -10.47
C TYR A 60 1.92 22.27 -10.25
N ILE A 61 2.40 23.08 -11.18
CA ILE A 61 1.94 24.45 -11.38
C ILE A 61 1.04 24.42 -12.60
N SER A 62 -0.24 24.75 -12.42
CA SER A 62 -1.21 24.84 -13.50
C SER A 62 -1.40 26.30 -13.88
N SER A 63 -1.25 26.62 -15.16
CA SER A 63 -1.53 27.93 -15.74
C SER A 63 -2.78 27.81 -16.59
N MET A 64 -3.77 28.66 -16.32
CA MET A 64 -4.95 28.81 -17.16
C MET A 64 -4.93 30.20 -17.78
N ARG A 65 -4.97 30.24 -19.11
CA ARG A 65 -4.91 31.44 -19.93
C ARG A 65 -6.21 31.57 -20.70
N TYR A 66 -6.87 32.70 -20.53
CA TYR A 66 -8.00 33.17 -21.31
C TYR A 66 -7.53 34.32 -22.18
N SER A 67 -7.72 34.22 -23.49
CA SER A 67 -7.40 35.28 -24.44
C SER A 67 -8.58 35.51 -25.38
N ASP A 68 -9.01 36.77 -25.41
CA ASP A 68 -9.99 37.35 -26.32
C ASP A 68 -9.31 38.57 -26.98
N PRO A 69 -9.67 38.96 -28.23
CA PRO A 69 -9.18 40.20 -28.85
C PRO A 69 -9.12 41.44 -27.93
N ALA A 70 -10.03 41.57 -26.97
CA ALA A 70 -10.09 42.73 -26.06
C ALA A 70 -9.50 42.47 -24.65
N PHE A 71 -9.28 41.21 -24.26
CA PHE A 71 -8.95 40.87 -22.88
C PHE A 71 -8.02 39.66 -22.76
N TYR A 72 -6.98 39.82 -21.94
CA TYR A 72 -6.05 38.75 -21.59
C TYR A 72 -6.05 38.53 -20.08
N ALA A 73 -6.34 37.31 -19.65
CA ALA A 73 -6.21 36.89 -18.26
C ALA A 73 -5.41 35.59 -18.16
N GLN A 74 -4.49 35.56 -17.21
CA GLN A 74 -3.75 34.36 -16.85
C GLN A 74 -3.79 34.19 -15.34
N THR A 75 -4.10 32.98 -14.90
CA THR A 75 -4.02 32.60 -13.48
C THR A 75 -3.13 31.38 -13.32
N ASN A 76 -2.31 31.40 -12.28
CA ASN A 76 -1.45 30.29 -11.91
C ASN A 76 -1.94 29.71 -10.59
N SER A 77 -2.18 28.40 -10.58
CA SER A 77 -2.65 27.66 -9.42
C SER A 77 -1.64 26.56 -9.07
N LEU A 78 -1.40 26.42 -7.77
CA LEU A 78 -0.60 25.33 -7.23
C LEU A 78 -1.49 24.09 -7.06
N LEU A 79 -1.24 23.05 -7.83
CA LEU A 79 -2.04 21.83 -7.79
C LEU A 79 -1.42 20.83 -6.81
N ASN A 80 -2.15 20.54 -5.73
CA ASN A 80 -1.79 19.50 -4.78
C ASN A 80 -2.57 18.22 -5.13
N SER A 81 -1.86 17.21 -5.61
CA SER A 81 -2.44 15.94 -6.09
C SER A 81 -2.73 14.96 -4.94
N SER A 82 -3.41 15.43 -3.89
CA SER A 82 -3.85 14.56 -2.79
C SER A 82 -4.99 13.64 -3.25
N TYR A 83 -5.00 12.40 -2.78
CA TYR A 83 -6.01 11.41 -3.16
C TYR A 83 -6.44 10.53 -1.98
N LEU A 84 -7.64 9.98 -2.11
CA LEU A 84 -8.23 9.02 -1.18
C LEU A 84 -8.46 7.70 -1.90
N THR A 85 -8.10 6.58 -1.27
CA THR A 85 -8.38 5.23 -1.76
C THR A 85 -9.38 4.54 -0.84
N LEU A 86 -10.18 3.65 -1.43
CA LEU A 86 -10.99 2.67 -0.71
C LEU A 86 -10.49 1.28 -1.09
N ASP A 87 -10.26 0.46 -0.08
CA ASP A 87 -9.59 -0.82 -0.20
C ASP A 87 -10.57 -1.92 0.22
N PHE A 88 -10.97 -2.76 -0.73
CA PHE A 88 -11.77 -3.96 -0.48
C PHE A 88 -10.91 -5.17 -0.82
N ARG A 89 -10.65 -6.03 0.16
CA ARG A 89 -9.83 -7.23 -0.06
C ARG A 89 -10.52 -8.45 0.55
N TYR A 90 -10.50 -9.54 -0.18
CA TYR A 90 -10.94 -10.85 0.29
C TYR A 90 -9.77 -11.82 0.23
N PHE A 91 -9.45 -12.42 1.37
CA PHE A 91 -8.40 -13.42 1.49
C PHE A 91 -9.05 -14.80 1.55
N PHE A 92 -8.74 -15.63 0.55
CA PHE A 92 -9.25 -17.00 0.48
C PHE A 92 -8.80 -17.82 1.68
N HIS A 93 -9.66 -18.70 2.15
CA HIS A 93 -9.33 -19.65 3.21
C HIS A 93 -8.32 -20.66 2.69
N GLU A 94 -7.10 -20.66 3.24
CA GLU A 94 -6.17 -21.78 3.07
C GLU A 94 -6.40 -22.78 4.21
N ASP A 95 -6.48 -24.06 3.87
CA ASP A 95 -6.55 -25.13 4.87
C ASP A 95 -5.42 -24.91 5.88
N PRO A 96 -5.72 -24.87 7.19
CA PRO A 96 -4.70 -24.60 8.19
C PRO A 96 -3.58 -25.61 8.02
N VAL A 97 -2.37 -25.13 7.70
CA VAL A 97 -1.16 -25.98 7.64
C VAL A 97 -1.14 -26.78 8.93
N LYS A 98 -1.40 -28.09 8.84
CA LYS A 98 -1.49 -28.97 10.01
C LYS A 98 -0.25 -28.72 10.83
N LYS A 99 -0.39 -28.04 11.98
CA LYS A 99 0.73 -27.77 12.88
C LYS A 99 1.40 -29.11 13.09
N GLN A 100 2.61 -29.28 12.55
CA GLN A 100 3.35 -30.51 12.76
C GLN A 100 3.41 -30.69 14.26
N LYS A 101 2.69 -31.70 14.78
CA LYS A 101 2.69 -31.99 16.21
C LYS A 101 4.16 -32.15 16.56
N LYS A 102 4.71 -31.24 17.38
CA LYS A 102 6.08 -31.37 17.87
C LYS A 102 6.15 -32.76 18.48
N VAL A 103 6.80 -33.71 17.78
CA VAL A 103 7.02 -35.04 18.30
C VAL A 103 7.77 -34.82 19.61
N LYS A 104 7.14 -35.16 20.74
CA LYS A 104 7.80 -35.06 22.04
C LYS A 104 9.02 -35.95 21.97
N LYS A 105 10.21 -35.36 21.82
CA LYS A 105 11.46 -36.12 21.84
C LYS A 105 11.48 -36.90 23.17
N PRO A 106 11.74 -38.22 23.14
CA PRO A 106 11.78 -39.00 24.38
C PRO A 106 12.80 -38.36 25.31
N ASN A 107 12.39 -38.16 26.57
CA ASN A 107 13.25 -37.55 27.57
C ASN A 107 14.28 -38.60 28.01
N LYS A 108 15.42 -38.64 27.31
CA LYS A 108 16.49 -39.63 27.52
C LYS A 108 16.96 -39.71 28.98
N VAL A 109 16.86 -38.61 29.73
CA VAL A 109 17.20 -38.58 31.17
C VAL A 109 16.20 -39.40 31.99
N LYS A 110 14.90 -39.33 31.68
CA LYS A 110 13.88 -40.16 32.37
C LYS A 110 14.04 -41.64 32.03
N GLU A 111 14.34 -41.98 30.77
CA GLU A 111 14.62 -43.35 30.35
C GLU A 111 15.87 -43.91 31.06
N TYR A 112 16.97 -43.14 31.09
CA TYR A 112 18.19 -43.55 31.77
C TYR A 112 17.95 -43.80 33.27
N LYS A 113 17.26 -42.88 33.96
CA LYS A 113 16.91 -43.07 35.38
C LYS A 113 16.04 -44.31 35.60
N LYS A 114 15.12 -44.62 34.68
CA LYS A 114 14.31 -45.82 34.73
C LYS A 114 15.16 -47.08 34.57
N MET A 115 16.06 -47.12 33.59
CA MET A 115 16.98 -48.24 33.36
C MET A 115 17.89 -48.52 34.58
N ILE A 116 18.41 -47.48 35.22
CA ILE A 116 19.24 -47.66 36.44
C ILE A 116 18.40 -48.25 37.57
N LYS A 117 17.20 -47.73 37.81
CA LYS A 117 16.30 -48.23 38.85
C LYS A 117 15.87 -49.69 38.61
N ASP A 118 15.61 -50.05 37.35
CA ASP A 118 15.24 -51.42 36.98
C ASP A 118 16.44 -52.38 37.16
N ARG A 119 17.67 -51.94 36.84
CA ARG A 119 18.90 -52.70 37.14
C ARG A 119 19.13 -52.90 38.63
N GLU A 120 18.92 -51.86 39.45
CA GLU A 120 19.06 -51.96 40.91
C GLU A 120 18.04 -52.90 41.53
N LYS A 121 16.79 -52.87 41.05
CA LYS A 121 15.76 -53.83 41.46
C LYS A 121 16.10 -55.26 41.07
N ALA A 122 16.58 -55.49 39.85
CA ALA A 122 16.96 -56.81 39.38
C ALA A 122 18.12 -57.42 40.20
N LYS A 123 19.10 -56.59 40.60
CA LYS A 123 20.19 -57.02 41.49
C LYS A 123 19.70 -57.39 42.88
N LYS A 124 18.76 -56.62 43.44
CA LYS A 124 18.16 -56.92 44.75
C LYS A 124 17.24 -58.13 44.77
N SER A 125 16.73 -58.57 43.62
CA SER A 125 15.93 -59.80 43.50
C SER A 125 16.75 -61.05 43.23
N SER A 126 18.06 -60.91 43.01
CA SER A 126 19.01 -62.00 42.77
C SER A 126 19.92 -62.31 43.96
N GLU A 127 19.77 -61.56 45.05
CA GLU A 127 20.32 -61.85 46.40
C GLU A 127 19.22 -62.45 47.27
#